data_AF-A0A6B3FFI1-F1
#
_entry.id   AF-A0A6B3FFI1-F1
#
_cell.length_a   1.000
_cell.length_b   1.000
_cell.length_c   1.000
_cell.angle_alpha   90.00
_cell.angle_beta   90.00
_cell.angle_gamma   90.00
#
_symmetry.space_group_name_H-M   'P 1'
#
loop_
_entity.id
_entity.type
_entity.pdbx_description
1 polymer ?
#
loop_
_entity_poly.entity_id
_entity_poly.type
_entity_poly.pdbx_seq_one_letter_code
_entity_poly.pdbx_strand_id
1 'polypeptide(L)' 'PGVQGDRSTGGTKPATLETGYEIGVPLFITTGEKIKVDTRSGDYLGRVNS' A
#
# COMPACT_ATOMS: atom_id res chain seq x y z
N PRO A 1 23.40 16.62 -15.00
CA PRO A 1 22.07 17.28 -15.07
C PRO A 1 20.97 16.23 -14.92
N GLY A 2 20.70 15.76 -13.71
CA GLY A 2 19.88 16.48 -12.74
C GLY A 2 18.69 15.57 -12.47
N VAL A 3 18.92 14.61 -11.57
CA VAL A 3 17.96 13.69 -10.92
C VAL A 3 16.57 13.64 -11.54
N GLN A 4 16.29 12.55 -12.26
CA GLN A 4 14.95 12.05 -12.54
C GLN A 4 14.21 11.97 -11.20
N GLY A 5 13.52 13.07 -10.84
CA GLY A 5 12.88 13.22 -9.55
C GLY A 5 11.89 12.09 -9.34
N ASP A 6 12.26 11.12 -8.52
CA ASP A 6 11.66 10.81 -7.21
C ASP A 6 10.23 11.34 -7.01
N ARG A 7 9.34 11.15 -7.99
CA ARG A 7 7.89 11.41 -7.84
C ARG A 7 7.21 10.23 -7.18
N SER A 8 7.81 9.74 -6.11
CA SER A 8 7.16 8.88 -5.15
C SER A 8 7.62 9.28 -3.77
N THR A 9 7.40 10.55 -3.40
CA THR A 9 6.96 10.89 -2.04
C THR A 9 5.60 10.20 -1.81
N GLY A 10 5.60 8.87 -1.86
CA GLY A 10 4.46 8.01 -1.72
C GLY A 10 4.14 7.97 -0.25
N GLY A 11 3.33 8.92 0.20
CA GLY A 11 2.69 8.81 1.50
C GLY A 11 1.96 7.47 1.58
N THR A 12 1.95 6.89 2.77
CA THR A 12 1.04 5.78 3.07
C THR A 12 -0.17 6.36 3.77
N LYS A 13 -1.36 5.89 3.41
CA LYS A 13 -2.58 6.11 4.19
C LYS A 13 -2.88 4.87 5.03
N PRO A 14 -3.45 5.04 6.23
CA PRO A 14 -4.00 3.90 6.95
C PRO A 14 -5.17 3.32 6.17
N ALA A 15 -5.23 2.00 6.06
CA ALA A 15 -6.34 1.26 5.50
C ALA A 15 -6.69 0.08 6.40
N THR A 16 -7.97 -0.05 6.70
CA THR A 16 -8.51 -1.19 7.45
C THR A 16 -8.81 -2.33 6.48
N LEU A 17 -8.23 -3.49 6.75
CA LEU A 17 -8.52 -4.71 6.02
C LEU A 17 -9.90 -5.26 6.42
N GLU A 18 -10.45 -6.16 5.61
CA GLU A 18 -11.71 -6.88 5.91
C GLU A 18 -11.66 -7.69 7.21
N THR A 19 -10.45 -8.02 7.68
CA THR A 19 -10.21 -8.70 8.96
C THR A 19 -10.26 -7.76 10.17
N GLY A 20 -10.34 -6.44 9.96
CA GLY A 20 -10.30 -5.42 11.01
C GLY A 20 -8.89 -4.92 11.38
N TYR A 21 -7.84 -5.39 10.70
CA TYR A 21 -6.46 -4.94 10.93
C TYR A 21 -6.14 -3.68 10.12
N GLU A 22 -5.49 -2.69 10.74
CA GLU A 22 -5.12 -1.43 10.07
C GLU A 22 -3.65 -1.47 9.62
N ILE A 23 -3.40 -1.20 8.33
CA ILE A 23 -2.06 -1.18 7.74
C ILE A 23 -1.82 0.08 6.92
N GLY A 24 -0.55 0.45 6.76
CA GLY A 24 -0.16 1.52 5.84
C GLY A 24 -0.15 1.03 4.39
N VAL A 25 -1.05 1.58 3.55
CA VAL A 25 -1.09 1.29 2.11
C VAL A 25 -0.77 2.53 1.30
N PRO A 26 -0.21 2.39 0.09
CA PRO A 26 0.03 3.55 -0.77
C PRO A 26 -1.26 4.32 -1.10
N LEU A 27 -1.16 5.65 -1.27
CA LEU A 27 -2.33 6.54 -1.50
C LEU A 27 -3.21 6.11 -2.67
N PHE A 28 -2.63 5.50 -3.70
CA PHE A 28 -3.31 5.10 -4.93
C PHE A 28 -4.19 3.85 -4.79
N ILE A 29 -4.12 3.12 -3.65
CA ILE A 29 -4.97 1.95 -3.35
C ILE A 29 -6.40 2.38 -3.06
N THR A 30 -7.39 1.73 -3.65
CA THR A 30 -8.81 1.99 -3.41
C THR A 30 -9.50 0.87 -2.64
N THR A 31 -10.61 1.19 -1.97
CA THR A 31 -11.43 0.18 -1.27
C THR A 31 -12.01 -0.81 -2.26
N GLY A 32 -11.88 -2.10 -1.97
CA GLY A 32 -12.31 -3.20 -2.85
C GLY A 32 -11.21 -3.78 -3.73
N GLU A 33 -10.01 -3.17 -3.77
CA GLU A 33 -8.84 -3.81 -4.40
C GLU A 33 -8.26 -4.91 -3.52
N LYS A 34 -7.82 -6.00 -4.16
CA LYS A 34 -7.08 -7.07 -3.48
C LYS A 34 -5.60 -6.70 -3.42
N ILE A 35 -5.11 -6.62 -2.18
CA ILE A 35 -3.70 -6.36 -1.90
C ILE A 35 -3.08 -7.54 -1.18
N LYS A 36 -1.78 -7.72 -1.38
CA LYS A 36 -0.97 -8.67 -0.64
C LYS A 36 -0.33 -7.92 0.53
N VAL A 37 -0.45 -8.51 1.71
CA VAL A 37 0.03 -7.97 2.98
C VAL A 37 0.82 -9.07 3.69
N ASP A 38 1.92 -8.70 4.33
CA ASP A 38 2.64 -9.57 5.25
C ASP A 38 1.93 -9.59 6.60
N THR A 39 1.44 -10.75 7.02
CA THR A 39 0.68 -10.87 8.28
C THR A 39 1.56 -10.94 9.54
N ARG A 40 2.89 -11.03 9.39
CA ARG A 40 3.82 -11.05 10.53
C ARG A 40 4.23 -9.65 10.93
N SER A 41 4.50 -8.80 9.94
CA SER A 41 4.93 -7.41 10.14
C SER A 41 3.84 -6.37 9.88
N GLY A 42 2.77 -6.73 9.15
CA GLY A 42 1.70 -5.81 8.76
C GLY A 42 2.04 -4.96 7.52
N ASP A 43 3.11 -5.31 6.80
CA ASP A 43 3.59 -4.54 5.66
C ASP A 43 2.78 -4.82 4.39
N TYR A 44 2.53 -3.77 3.62
CA TYR A 44 2.00 -3.89 2.27
C TYR A 44 3.06 -4.48 1.33
N LEU A 45 2.75 -5.61 0.68
CA LEU A 45 3.66 -6.31 -0.24
C LEU A 45 3.38 -6.00 -1.71
N GLY A 46 2.16 -5.58 -2.07
CA GLY A 46 1.81 -5.27 -3.47
C GLY A 46 0.32 -5.44 -3.77
N ARG A 47 -0.08 -5.16 -5.02
CA ARG A 47 -1.42 -5.46 -5.53
C ARG A 47 -1.46 -6.87 -6.10
N VAL A 48 -2.59 -7.55 -5.93
CA VAL A 48 -2.84 -8.82 -6.62
C VAL A 48 -3.69 -8.49 -7.85
N ASN A 49 -3.08 -8.55 -9.04
CA ASN A 49 -3.82 -8.54 -10.30
C ASN A 49 -4.04 -9.99 -10.75
N SER A 50 -5.24 -10.30 -11.23
CA SER A 50 -5.61 -11.65 -11.68
C SER A 50 -5.15 -11.92 -13.10
#